data_AF-A0A8T5EED7-F1
#
_entry.id   AF-A0A8T5EED7-F1
#
_cell.length_a   1.000
_cell.length_b   1.000
_cell.length_c   1.000
_cell.angle_alpha   90.00
_cell.angle_beta   90.00
_cell.angle_gamma   90.00
#
_symmetry.space_group_name_H-M   'P 1'
#
loop_
_entity.id
_entity.type
_entity.pdbx_description
1 polymer ?
#
loop_
_entity_poly.entity_id
_entity_poly.type
_entity_poly.pdbx_seq_one_letter_code
_entity_poly.pdbx_strand_id
1 'polypeptide(L)'
;MKLTSLALHLCVVIIFTCLMQNALDVFAAITIYSATIILITLASNSVIKYVFRHPSMKPSPFHHTDWTNINLQNEGHSIPVYSRFHGEKAPLVILIHGWTSSSMKMLDRANLIFEEGYHAIMFDYRGHGSAEPSELFTAELQVLDLKFLLANLHEVGDVELITSFSLYGHSLGGFIALGFSRHYPLVNEQIQNEVDDGDFLPYASLILESPMTSYNLIMEQDNKGILKIFMPFFRNRMKTVWLQLHPHYPILTKAYLEVPTWGMPECPILVVQAEDDSRLGREHFNHIKPLLPIGSETHLLEKLTHAGAQICHSRDELVINFLQRNTDDSQLK
;
A
#
# COMPACT_ATOMS: atom_id res chain seq x y z
N MET A 1 -22.22 -13.93 15.74
CA MET A 1 -22.60 -14.02 14.31
C MET A 1 -22.72 -15.44 13.74
N LYS A 2 -21.96 -16.46 14.18
CA LYS A 2 -22.12 -17.85 13.68
C LYS A 2 -23.46 -18.51 14.06
N LEU A 3 -23.95 -18.28 15.29
CA LEU A 3 -25.22 -18.86 15.76
C LEU A 3 -26.46 -18.32 15.05
N THR A 4 -26.50 -17.04 14.68
CA THR A 4 -27.67 -16.43 14.03
C THR A 4 -27.83 -16.87 12.57
N SER A 5 -26.72 -17.09 11.85
CA SER A 5 -26.74 -17.67 10.50
C SER A 5 -27.18 -19.13 10.52
N LEU A 6 -26.68 -19.92 11.48
CA LEU A 6 -27.05 -21.33 11.62
C LEU A 6 -28.54 -21.50 11.98
N ALA A 7 -29.05 -20.67 12.90
CA ALA A 7 -30.46 -20.68 13.27
C ALA A 7 -31.37 -20.32 12.08
N LEU A 8 -31.01 -19.30 11.29
CA LEU A 8 -31.77 -18.93 10.09
C LEU A 8 -31.77 -20.06 9.05
N HIS A 9 -30.62 -20.70 8.85
CA HIS A 9 -30.50 -21.83 7.91
C HIS A 9 -31.33 -23.03 8.38
N LEU A 10 -31.33 -23.31 9.68
CA LEU A 10 -32.13 -24.36 10.28
C LEU A 10 -33.63 -24.06 10.15
N CYS A 11 -34.05 -22.81 10.35
CA CYS A 11 -35.45 -22.40 10.14
C CYS A 11 -35.90 -22.58 8.70
N VAL A 12 -35.07 -22.21 7.71
CA VAL A 12 -35.38 -22.43 6.28
C VAL A 12 -35.54 -23.92 5.99
N VAL A 13 -34.62 -24.76 6.48
CA VAL A 13 -34.71 -26.22 6.31
C VAL A 13 -35.96 -26.78 6.98
N ILE A 14 -36.29 -26.37 8.21
CA ILE A 14 -37.48 -26.82 8.94
C ILE A 14 -38.76 -26.42 8.20
N ILE A 15 -38.87 -25.17 7.73
CA ILE A 15 -40.04 -24.69 6.99
C ILE A 15 -40.23 -25.49 5.70
N PHE A 16 -39.17 -25.71 4.92
CA PHE A 16 -39.25 -26.53 3.70
C PHE A 16 -39.59 -27.99 4.03
N THR A 17 -39.04 -28.54 5.12
CA THR A 17 -39.31 -29.91 5.57
C THR A 17 -40.79 -30.07 5.95
N CYS A 18 -41.38 -29.09 6.64
CA CYS A 18 -42.79 -29.09 7.01
C CYS A 18 -43.75 -28.92 5.82
N LEU A 19 -43.27 -28.37 4.70
CA LEU A 19 -44.07 -28.18 3.47
C LEU A 19 -44.02 -29.39 2.51
N MET A 20 -43.07 -30.31 2.71
CA MET A 20 -42.92 -31.50 1.87
C MET A 20 -43.70 -32.69 2.45
N GLN A 21 -44.43 -33.41 1.59
CA GLN A 21 -45.35 -34.47 2.02
C GLN A 21 -44.67 -35.85 2.19
N ASN A 22 -43.49 -36.08 1.61
CA ASN A 22 -42.77 -37.35 1.67
C ASN A 22 -41.31 -37.20 2.13
N ALA A 23 -40.74 -38.23 2.74
CA ALA A 23 -39.35 -38.22 3.25
C ALA A 23 -38.29 -38.02 2.14
N LEU A 24 -38.56 -38.50 0.92
CA LEU A 24 -37.67 -38.32 -0.24
C LEU A 24 -37.57 -36.84 -0.66
N ASP A 25 -38.70 -36.14 -0.62
CA ASP A 25 -38.83 -34.72 -0.93
C ASP A 25 -38.06 -33.85 0.07
N VAL A 26 -38.13 -34.20 1.36
CA VAL A 26 -37.34 -33.58 2.43
C VAL A 26 -35.84 -33.78 2.21
N PHE A 27 -35.41 -35.01 1.91
CA PHE A 27 -33.99 -35.33 1.68
C PHE A 27 -33.43 -34.60 0.45
N ALA A 28 -34.20 -34.54 -0.63
CA ALA A 28 -33.85 -33.78 -1.83
C ALA A 28 -33.72 -32.28 -1.52
N ALA A 29 -34.66 -31.69 -0.76
CA ALA A 29 -34.60 -30.29 -0.36
C ALA A 29 -33.36 -29.97 0.50
N ILE A 30 -33.05 -30.81 1.49
CA ILE A 30 -31.85 -30.66 2.34
C ILE A 30 -30.57 -30.75 1.49
N THR A 31 -30.53 -31.68 0.55
CA THR A 31 -29.37 -31.89 -0.33
C THR A 31 -29.17 -30.69 -1.26
N ILE A 32 -30.23 -30.20 -1.91
CA ILE A 32 -30.17 -29.00 -2.77
C ILE A 32 -29.74 -27.78 -1.95
N TYR A 33 -30.30 -27.60 -0.77
CA TYR A 33 -29.95 -26.49 0.12
C TYR A 33 -28.48 -26.53 0.54
N SER A 34 -28.01 -27.70 0.97
CA SER A 34 -26.62 -27.92 1.41
C SER A 34 -25.64 -27.73 0.25
N ALA A 35 -25.95 -28.27 -0.93
CA ALA A 35 -25.16 -28.08 -2.14
C ALA A 35 -25.09 -26.60 -2.54
N THR A 36 -26.21 -25.86 -2.39
CA THR A 36 -26.27 -24.42 -2.66
C THR A 36 -25.37 -23.63 -1.70
N ILE A 37 -25.41 -23.92 -0.39
CA ILE A 37 -24.52 -23.27 0.60
C ILE A 37 -23.05 -23.55 0.30
N ILE A 38 -22.72 -24.81 -0.02
CA ILE A 38 -21.35 -25.20 -0.37
C ILE A 38 -20.89 -24.42 -1.61
N LEU A 39 -21.71 -24.37 -2.66
CA LEU A 39 -21.40 -23.66 -3.90
C LEU A 39 -21.20 -22.15 -3.64
N ILE A 40 -22.09 -21.51 -2.87
CA ILE A 40 -21.96 -20.10 -2.49
C ILE A 40 -20.68 -19.87 -1.69
N THR A 41 -20.34 -20.77 -0.77
CA THR A 41 -19.13 -20.66 0.05
C THR A 41 -17.87 -20.79 -0.80
N LEU A 42 -17.84 -21.76 -1.72
CA LEU A 42 -16.72 -21.95 -2.65
C LEU A 42 -16.58 -20.74 -3.59
N ALA A 43 -17.68 -20.28 -4.19
CA ALA A 43 -17.69 -19.08 -5.03
C ALA A 43 -17.19 -17.86 -4.24
N SER A 44 -17.65 -17.70 -3.00
CA SER A 44 -17.23 -16.62 -2.11
C SER A 44 -15.73 -16.70 -1.78
N ASN A 45 -15.21 -17.89 -1.47
CA ASN A 45 -13.78 -18.10 -1.23
C ASN A 45 -12.95 -17.74 -2.46
N SER A 46 -13.39 -18.13 -3.66
CA SER A 46 -12.72 -17.81 -4.92
C SER A 46 -12.68 -16.31 -5.18
N VAL A 47 -13.78 -15.60 -4.93
CA VAL A 47 -13.82 -14.13 -5.07
C VAL A 47 -12.91 -13.45 -4.06
N ILE A 48 -12.89 -13.88 -2.79
CA ILE A 48 -11.96 -13.32 -1.80
C ILE A 48 -10.51 -13.52 -2.22
N LYS A 49 -10.14 -14.75 -2.63
CA LYS A 49 -8.78 -15.04 -3.12
C LYS A 49 -8.44 -14.20 -4.34
N TYR A 50 -9.39 -13.93 -5.23
CA TYR A 50 -9.18 -13.09 -6.40
C TYR A 50 -8.97 -11.62 -6.03
N VAL A 51 -9.79 -11.06 -5.14
CA VAL A 51 -9.73 -9.65 -4.73
C VAL A 51 -8.45 -9.35 -3.96
N PHE A 52 -8.06 -10.25 -3.05
CA PHE A 52 -6.88 -10.09 -2.19
C PHE A 52 -5.68 -10.92 -2.70
N ARG A 53 -5.61 -11.18 -4.01
CA ARG A 53 -4.45 -11.88 -4.59
C ARG A 53 -3.24 -10.96 -4.61
N HIS A 54 -2.06 -11.55 -4.48
CA HIS A 54 -0.80 -10.88 -4.83
C HIS A 54 -0.65 -10.71 -6.33
N PRO A 55 0.19 -9.76 -6.79
CA PRO A 55 0.54 -9.67 -8.19
C PRO A 55 1.24 -10.97 -8.65
N SER A 56 0.92 -11.43 -9.86
CA SER A 56 1.63 -12.55 -10.46
C SER A 56 2.94 -12.04 -11.08
N MET A 57 4.04 -12.12 -10.33
CA MET A 57 5.37 -11.76 -10.83
C MET A 57 6.38 -12.87 -10.58
N LYS A 58 7.39 -12.94 -11.46
CA LYS A 58 8.62 -13.67 -11.14
C LYS A 58 9.45 -12.82 -10.18
N PRO A 59 10.10 -13.42 -9.16
CA PRO A 59 11.05 -12.72 -8.33
C PRO A 59 12.10 -12.02 -9.21
N SER A 60 12.40 -10.77 -8.89
CA SER A 60 13.43 -9.98 -9.55
C SER A 60 14.53 -9.71 -8.55
N PRO A 61 15.50 -10.64 -8.36
CA PRO A 61 16.53 -10.48 -7.36
C PRO A 61 17.33 -9.19 -7.64
N PHE A 62 17.49 -8.39 -6.60
CA PHE A 62 18.29 -7.20 -6.66
C PHE A 62 19.76 -7.54 -6.38
N HIS A 63 20.61 -7.31 -7.38
CA HIS A 63 22.04 -7.44 -7.27
C HIS A 63 22.70 -6.15 -7.76
N HIS A 64 23.21 -5.36 -6.84
CA HIS A 64 24.01 -4.18 -7.13
C HIS A 64 25.11 -4.09 -6.08
N THR A 65 26.37 -3.93 -6.50
CA THR A 65 27.53 -3.94 -5.60
C THR A 65 27.56 -2.77 -4.64
N ASP A 66 27.00 -1.64 -5.08
CA ASP A 66 27.08 -0.37 -4.36
C ASP A 66 25.95 -0.17 -3.34
N TRP A 67 25.05 -1.15 -3.22
CA TRP A 67 23.90 -1.11 -2.34
C TRP A 67 24.01 -2.20 -1.27
N THR A 68 23.87 -1.80 -0.01
CA THR A 68 23.81 -2.74 1.11
C THR A 68 22.46 -3.44 1.08
N ASN A 69 22.45 -4.77 1.20
CA ASN A 69 21.23 -5.58 1.19
C ASN A 69 20.99 -6.20 2.58
N ILE A 70 19.84 -5.88 3.17
CA ILE A 70 19.44 -6.29 4.51
C ILE A 70 18.04 -6.88 4.43
N ASN A 71 17.78 -7.97 5.14
CA ASN A 71 16.46 -8.60 5.18
C ASN A 71 15.85 -8.41 6.57
N LEU A 72 14.98 -7.41 6.71
CA LEU A 72 14.21 -7.22 7.92
C LEU A 72 13.15 -8.33 8.07
N GLN A 73 12.76 -8.63 9.31
CA GLN A 73 11.76 -9.66 9.61
C GLN A 73 10.54 -9.04 10.30
N ASN A 74 9.43 -8.94 9.57
CA ASN A 74 8.17 -8.42 10.08
C ASN A 74 7.12 -9.54 10.16
N GLU A 75 6.77 -9.96 11.38
CA GLU A 75 5.77 -11.02 11.62
C GLU A 75 6.03 -12.31 10.81
N GLY A 76 7.29 -12.74 10.78
CA GLY A 76 7.71 -13.94 10.04
C GLY A 76 7.77 -13.77 8.52
N HIS A 77 7.66 -12.55 8.00
CA HIS A 77 7.84 -12.23 6.59
C HIS A 77 9.13 -11.44 6.39
N SER A 78 9.91 -11.85 5.40
CA SER A 78 11.13 -11.15 5.00
C SER A 78 10.77 -9.88 4.22
N ILE A 79 11.35 -8.75 4.60
CA ILE A 79 11.31 -7.48 3.87
C ILE A 79 12.75 -7.20 3.40
N PRO A 80 13.10 -7.50 2.14
CA PRO A 80 14.37 -7.11 1.56
C PRO A 80 14.46 -5.59 1.43
N VAL A 81 15.54 -5.03 1.97
CA VAL A 81 15.84 -3.61 2.01
C VAL A 81 17.19 -3.37 1.37
N TYR A 82 17.26 -2.34 0.53
CA TYR A 82 18.45 -1.92 -0.18
C TYR A 82 18.77 -0.50 0.23
N SER A 83 19.91 -0.29 0.86
CA SER A 83 20.30 1.01 1.40
C SER A 83 21.64 1.49 0.87
N ARG A 84 21.76 2.81 0.78
CA ARG A 84 23.02 3.49 0.48
C ARG A 84 23.07 4.80 1.25
N PHE A 85 24.16 4.98 2.01
CA PHE A 85 24.37 6.11 2.91
C PHE A 85 25.66 6.83 2.55
N HIS A 86 25.64 8.16 2.66
CA HIS A 86 26.85 8.98 2.70
C HIS A 86 27.54 8.85 4.05
N GLY A 87 28.82 9.20 4.12
CA GLY A 87 29.58 9.22 5.38
C GLY A 87 29.33 10.47 6.24
N GLU A 88 28.38 11.32 5.85
CA GLU A 88 28.05 12.59 6.51
C GLU A 88 26.53 12.70 6.74
N LYS A 89 26.13 13.66 7.60
CA LYS A 89 24.72 13.92 7.89
C LYS A 89 24.01 14.42 6.63
N ALA A 90 22.91 13.76 6.26
CA ALA A 90 22.10 14.08 5.10
C ALA A 90 20.63 13.66 5.29
N PRO A 91 19.69 14.27 4.57
CA PRO A 91 18.31 13.78 4.51
C PRO A 91 18.23 12.43 3.80
N LEU A 92 17.29 11.58 4.25
CA LEU A 92 16.99 10.27 3.68
C LEU A 92 15.78 10.34 2.75
N VAL A 93 15.83 9.62 1.62
CA VAL A 93 14.64 9.34 0.82
C VAL A 93 14.39 7.83 0.73
N ILE A 94 13.17 7.42 1.09
CA ILE A 94 12.72 6.03 0.96
C ILE A 94 11.81 5.92 -0.26
N LEU A 95 12.21 5.09 -1.23
CA LEU A 95 11.50 4.88 -2.49
C LEU A 95 10.64 3.62 -2.44
N ILE A 96 9.36 3.79 -2.76
CA ILE A 96 8.32 2.76 -2.65
C ILE A 96 7.78 2.48 -4.06
N HIS A 97 8.03 1.27 -4.54
CA HIS A 97 7.61 0.85 -5.87
C HIS A 97 6.09 0.60 -5.97
N GLY A 98 5.57 0.49 -7.19
CA GLY A 98 4.16 0.22 -7.48
C GLY A 98 3.76 -1.26 -7.55
N TRP A 99 2.50 -1.51 -7.92
CA TRP A 99 1.94 -2.84 -8.15
C TRP A 99 2.65 -3.55 -9.30
N THR A 100 2.84 -4.88 -9.21
CA THR A 100 3.60 -5.66 -10.22
C THR A 100 4.99 -5.06 -10.51
N SER A 101 5.67 -4.58 -9.46
CA SER A 101 7.00 -3.96 -9.55
C SER A 101 7.93 -4.48 -8.44
N SER A 102 9.12 -3.90 -8.34
CA SER A 102 10.11 -4.15 -7.29
C SER A 102 11.04 -2.95 -7.11
N SER A 103 11.87 -3.00 -6.07
CA SER A 103 12.95 -2.05 -5.78
C SER A 103 13.86 -1.81 -6.99
N MET A 104 14.11 -2.84 -7.80
CA MET A 104 14.90 -2.71 -9.03
C MET A 104 14.34 -1.66 -10.00
N LYS A 105 13.01 -1.45 -10.02
CA LYS A 105 12.38 -0.43 -10.87
C LYS A 105 12.49 0.98 -10.32
N MET A 106 12.94 1.14 -9.07
CA MET A 106 13.23 2.42 -8.45
C MET A 106 14.72 2.78 -8.51
N LEU A 107 15.59 1.85 -8.93
CA LEU A 107 17.05 1.99 -8.86
C LEU A 107 17.57 3.29 -9.49
N ASP A 108 17.15 3.63 -10.72
CA ASP A 108 17.63 4.85 -11.38
C ASP A 108 17.24 6.13 -10.63
N ARG A 109 16.05 6.13 -10.01
CA ARG A 109 15.57 7.23 -9.16
C ARG A 109 16.39 7.32 -7.88
N ALA A 110 16.67 6.16 -7.29
CA ALA A 110 17.43 6.07 -6.04
C ALA A 110 18.90 6.46 -6.23
N ASN A 111 19.50 6.09 -7.37
CA ASN A 111 20.85 6.52 -7.75
C ASN A 111 20.92 8.03 -7.93
N LEU A 112 19.99 8.63 -8.69
CA LEU A 112 19.91 10.08 -8.85
C LEU A 112 19.80 10.79 -7.49
N ILE A 113 18.88 10.35 -6.64
CA ILE A 113 18.68 10.92 -5.30
C ILE A 113 19.96 10.82 -4.47
N PHE A 114 20.65 9.67 -4.52
CA PHE A 114 21.91 9.49 -3.82
C PHE A 114 23.01 10.41 -4.34
N GLU A 115 23.12 10.56 -5.66
CA GLU A 115 24.08 11.45 -6.33
C GLU A 115 23.85 12.94 -5.99
N GLU A 116 22.60 13.32 -5.71
CA GLU A 116 22.20 14.66 -5.27
C GLU A 116 22.39 14.89 -3.75
N GLY A 117 23.10 13.98 -3.06
CA GLY A 117 23.53 14.16 -1.67
C GLY A 117 22.58 13.63 -0.60
N TYR A 118 21.55 12.86 -0.98
CA TYR A 118 20.63 12.24 -0.02
C TYR A 118 21.08 10.83 0.33
N HIS A 119 20.75 10.35 1.53
CA HIS A 119 20.70 8.90 1.77
C HIS A 119 19.52 8.31 0.99
N ALA A 120 19.65 7.05 0.56
CA ALA A 120 18.61 6.41 -0.23
C ALA A 120 18.31 4.99 0.27
N ILE A 121 17.02 4.68 0.38
CA ILE A 121 16.53 3.34 0.70
C ILE A 121 15.46 2.92 -0.31
N MET A 122 15.52 1.67 -0.75
CA MET A 122 14.45 0.97 -1.46
C MET A 122 14.11 -0.31 -0.69
N PHE A 123 12.88 -0.82 -0.83
CA PHE A 123 12.52 -2.10 -0.23
C PHE A 123 11.42 -2.79 -1.02
N ASP A 124 11.40 -4.12 -0.90
CA ASP A 124 10.36 -4.97 -1.44
C ASP A 124 9.41 -5.38 -0.30
N TYR A 125 8.14 -4.98 -0.42
CA TYR A 125 7.09 -5.38 0.52
C TYR A 125 6.41 -6.69 0.10
N ARG A 126 5.71 -7.35 1.03
CA ARG A 126 5.18 -8.72 0.87
C ARG A 126 4.55 -8.95 -0.52
N GLY A 127 4.99 -10.01 -1.19
CA GLY A 127 4.50 -10.44 -2.50
C GLY A 127 5.00 -9.64 -3.70
N HIS A 128 6.01 -8.80 -3.52
CA HIS A 128 6.67 -8.05 -4.58
C HIS A 128 8.18 -8.30 -4.58
N GLY A 129 8.83 -8.07 -5.73
CA GLY A 129 10.28 -8.22 -5.87
C GLY A 129 10.84 -9.52 -5.30
N SER A 130 11.72 -9.42 -4.31
CA SER A 130 12.32 -10.54 -3.59
C SER A 130 11.59 -10.94 -2.30
N ALA A 131 10.51 -10.25 -1.93
CA ALA A 131 9.73 -10.56 -0.74
C ALA A 131 8.68 -11.64 -1.02
N GLU A 132 8.64 -12.65 -0.16
CA GLU A 132 7.63 -13.71 -0.23
C GLU A 132 6.20 -13.14 0.01
N PRO A 133 5.17 -13.70 -0.65
CA PRO A 133 3.80 -13.28 -0.45
C PRO A 133 3.27 -13.75 0.91
N SER A 134 2.49 -12.89 1.58
CA SER A 134 1.56 -13.30 2.63
C SER A 134 0.40 -14.12 2.07
N GLU A 135 -0.43 -14.73 2.92
CA GLU A 135 -1.62 -15.48 2.46
C GLU A 135 -2.56 -14.62 1.59
N LEU A 136 -2.78 -13.37 2.00
CA LEU A 136 -3.62 -12.40 1.31
C LEU A 136 -2.90 -11.06 1.21
N PHE A 137 -3.11 -10.36 0.09
CA PHE A 137 -2.61 -9.00 -0.15
C PHE A 137 -3.63 -7.95 0.30
N THR A 138 -3.18 -6.90 0.99
CA THR A 138 -3.94 -5.68 1.27
C THR A 138 -2.96 -4.53 1.45
N ALA A 139 -3.14 -3.35 0.82
CA ALA A 139 -2.20 -2.21 0.95
C ALA A 139 -1.86 -1.87 2.41
N GLU A 140 -2.79 -2.12 3.33
CA GLU A 140 -2.57 -2.01 4.77
C GLU A 140 -1.36 -2.82 5.25
N LEU A 141 -1.22 -4.09 4.87
CA LEU A 141 -0.04 -4.90 5.19
C LEU A 141 1.26 -4.26 4.66
N GLN A 142 1.22 -3.66 3.47
CA GLN A 142 2.38 -2.98 2.91
C GLN A 142 2.69 -1.66 3.62
N VAL A 143 1.66 -0.95 4.09
CA VAL A 143 1.82 0.20 5.00
C VAL A 143 2.49 -0.24 6.29
N LEU A 144 2.13 -1.41 6.83
CA LEU A 144 2.77 -1.95 8.02
C LEU A 144 4.21 -2.40 7.78
N ASP A 145 4.53 -2.91 6.59
CA ASP A 145 5.92 -3.21 6.21
C ASP A 145 6.77 -1.92 6.12
N LEU A 146 6.22 -0.84 5.54
CA LEU A 146 6.89 0.48 5.52
C LEU A 146 7.04 1.05 6.94
N LYS A 147 5.99 0.95 7.77
CA LYS A 147 6.03 1.34 9.17
C LYS A 147 7.13 0.59 9.92
N PHE A 148 7.22 -0.73 9.72
CA PHE A 148 8.23 -1.58 10.35
C PHE A 148 9.65 -1.18 9.90
N LEU A 149 9.86 -0.94 8.61
CA LEU A 149 11.14 -0.46 8.09
C LEU A 149 11.57 0.85 8.76
N LEU A 150 10.67 1.83 8.84
CA LEU A 150 10.98 3.14 9.44
C LEU A 150 11.23 3.04 10.95
N ALA A 151 10.49 2.17 11.65
CA ALA A 151 10.68 1.93 13.07
C ALA A 151 11.99 1.17 13.39
N ASN A 152 12.63 0.53 12.41
CA ASN A 152 13.86 -0.24 12.59
C ASN A 152 14.97 0.25 11.65
N LEU A 153 15.03 1.56 11.38
CA LEU A 153 16.07 2.13 10.51
C LEU A 153 17.49 1.86 11.01
N HIS A 154 17.68 1.69 12.32
CA HIS A 154 18.97 1.37 12.93
C HIS A 154 19.52 0.01 12.47
N GLU A 155 18.65 -0.92 12.02
CA GLU A 155 19.08 -2.18 11.41
C GLU A 155 19.51 -2.00 9.94
N VAL A 156 19.10 -0.91 9.29
CA VAL A 156 19.25 -0.67 7.85
C VAL A 156 20.45 0.23 7.52
N GLY A 157 20.79 1.15 8.43
CA GLY A 157 21.89 2.09 8.27
C GLY A 157 22.12 2.91 9.54
N ASP A 158 23.06 3.84 9.46
CA ASP A 158 23.41 4.71 10.58
C ASP A 158 22.37 5.84 10.73
N VAL A 159 21.50 5.71 11.73
CA VAL A 159 20.42 6.66 11.99
C VAL A 159 20.93 8.03 12.44
N GLU A 160 22.14 8.12 13.02
CA GLU A 160 22.72 9.40 13.44
C GLU A 160 23.11 10.29 12.24
N LEU A 161 23.24 9.69 11.05
CA LEU A 161 23.52 10.39 9.81
C LEU A 161 22.25 10.94 9.14
N ILE A 162 21.05 10.66 9.65
CA ILE A 162 19.79 11.08 9.02
C ILE A 162 19.29 12.37 9.68
N THR A 163 19.18 13.45 8.91
CA THR A 163 18.66 14.74 9.42
C THR A 163 17.14 14.86 9.31
N SER A 164 16.56 14.24 8.29
CA SER A 164 15.12 14.15 8.04
C SER A 164 14.86 13.02 7.04
N PHE A 165 13.60 12.66 6.82
CA PHE A 165 13.24 11.74 5.76
C PHE A 165 12.12 12.26 4.87
N SER A 166 12.17 11.87 3.61
CA SER A 166 11.10 12.02 2.64
C SER A 166 10.69 10.66 2.08
N LEU A 167 9.43 10.53 1.68
CA LEU A 167 8.95 9.33 0.99
C LEU A 167 8.76 9.63 -0.49
N TYR A 168 9.13 8.67 -1.34
CA TYR A 168 8.84 8.71 -2.77
C TYR A 168 7.99 7.50 -3.12
N GLY A 169 6.72 7.70 -3.44
CA GLY A 169 5.82 6.63 -3.82
C GLY A 169 5.39 6.69 -5.28
N HIS A 170 5.59 5.59 -6.01
CA HIS A 170 5.09 5.44 -7.38
C HIS A 170 3.83 4.54 -7.41
N SER A 171 2.74 5.02 -8.02
CA SER A 171 1.52 4.24 -8.25
C SER A 171 0.97 3.70 -6.92
N LEU A 172 0.85 2.39 -6.73
CA LEU A 172 0.51 1.78 -5.43
C LEU A 172 1.45 2.23 -4.30
N GLY A 173 2.73 2.44 -4.58
CA GLY A 173 3.70 2.93 -3.60
C GLY A 173 3.35 4.33 -3.07
N GLY A 174 2.71 5.17 -3.89
CA GLY A 174 2.14 6.45 -3.45
C GLY A 174 1.00 6.25 -2.44
N PHE A 175 0.13 5.28 -2.70
CA PHE A 175 -0.95 4.92 -1.78
C PHE A 175 -0.40 4.37 -0.45
N ILE A 176 0.65 3.55 -0.49
CA ILE A 176 1.33 3.04 0.69
C ILE A 176 1.96 4.19 1.49
N ALA A 177 2.65 5.13 0.83
CA ALA A 177 3.24 6.29 1.48
C ALA A 177 2.19 7.18 2.18
N LEU A 178 1.06 7.44 1.49
CA LEU A 178 -0.08 8.17 2.06
C LEU A 178 -0.68 7.45 3.27
N GLY A 179 -0.83 6.13 3.19
CA GLY A 179 -1.34 5.32 4.30
C GLY A 179 -0.40 5.30 5.51
N PHE A 180 0.91 5.33 5.28
CA PHE A 180 1.91 5.43 6.33
C PHE A 180 1.78 6.73 7.14
N SER A 181 1.32 7.83 6.55
CA SER A 181 1.30 9.14 7.22
C SER A 181 0.53 9.13 8.56
N ARG A 182 -0.50 8.29 8.71
CA ARG A 182 -1.23 8.16 10.00
C ARG A 182 -0.47 7.40 11.09
N HIS A 183 0.61 6.70 10.71
CA HIS A 183 1.48 5.97 11.61
C HIS A 183 2.72 6.77 12.02
N TYR A 184 3.01 7.86 11.30
CA TYR A 184 4.21 8.65 11.54
C TYR A 184 4.36 9.12 13.00
N PRO A 185 3.33 9.65 13.70
CA PRO A 185 3.50 10.08 15.09
C PRO A 185 3.98 8.95 16.02
N LEU A 186 3.43 7.74 15.86
CA LEU A 186 3.80 6.57 16.65
C LEU A 186 5.21 6.07 16.31
N VAL A 187 5.56 6.05 15.03
CA VAL A 187 6.90 5.63 14.58
C VAL A 187 7.95 6.61 15.09
N ASN A 188 7.67 7.90 15.02
CA ASN A 188 8.56 8.93 15.52
C ASN A 188 8.75 8.80 17.04
N GLU A 189 7.69 8.57 17.81
CA GLU A 189 7.78 8.29 19.25
C GLU A 189 8.65 7.05 19.53
N GLN A 190 8.55 6.00 18.71
CA GLN A 190 9.40 4.81 18.86
C GLN A 190 10.87 5.14 18.61
N ILE A 191 11.20 5.84 17.51
CA ILE A 191 12.57 6.26 17.18
C ILE A 191 13.16 7.10 18.33
N GLN A 192 12.39 8.02 18.87
CA GLN A 192 12.82 8.87 20.00
C GLN A 192 13.16 8.09 21.27
N ASN A 193 12.51 6.95 21.51
CA ASN A 193 12.80 6.12 22.69
C ASN A 193 14.05 5.24 22.51
N GLU A 194 14.51 5.03 21.28
CA GLU A 194 15.66 4.18 20.95
C GLU A 194 16.98 4.97 20.82
N VAL A 195 16.92 6.27 20.50
CA VAL A 195 18.09 7.13 20.33
C VAL A 195 18.30 7.98 21.60
N ASP A 196 19.47 7.86 22.23
CA ASP A 196 19.83 8.48 23.53
C ASP A 196 19.70 10.03 23.56
N ASP A 197 19.58 10.70 22.41
CA ASP A 197 19.48 12.17 22.29
C ASP A 197 18.07 12.69 21.94
N GLY A 198 17.05 11.82 21.88
CA GLY A 198 15.64 12.25 21.78
C GLY A 198 15.26 13.05 20.52
N ASP A 199 16.12 13.08 19.50
CA ASP A 199 15.88 13.88 18.31
C ASP A 199 14.68 13.33 17.51
N PHE A 200 13.70 14.21 17.29
CA PHE A 200 12.59 14.03 16.37
C PHE A 200 13.13 13.82 14.96
N LEU A 201 12.75 12.75 14.26
CA LEU A 201 13.13 12.55 12.87
C LEU A 201 12.06 13.18 11.96
N PRO A 202 12.31 14.36 11.37
CA PRO A 202 11.28 15.09 10.63
C PRO A 202 10.85 14.36 9.37
N TYR A 203 9.54 14.23 9.17
CA TYR A 203 8.96 13.82 7.90
C TYR A 203 8.86 15.04 6.98
N ALA A 204 9.96 15.34 6.28
CA ALA A 204 10.17 16.57 5.55
C ALA A 204 9.21 16.75 4.36
N SER A 205 9.02 15.72 3.54
CA SER A 205 8.18 15.82 2.34
C SER A 205 7.71 14.47 1.78
N LEU A 206 6.69 14.50 0.92
CA LEU A 206 6.19 13.34 0.20
C LEU A 206 6.16 13.59 -1.31
N ILE A 207 6.78 12.71 -2.08
CA ILE A 207 6.74 12.71 -3.54
C ILE A 207 5.82 11.59 -4.01
N LEU A 208 4.86 11.95 -4.85
CA LEU A 208 3.87 11.06 -5.44
C LEU A 208 4.02 11.07 -6.95
N GLU A 209 4.54 9.98 -7.51
CA GLU A 209 4.64 9.78 -8.95
C GLU A 209 3.48 8.91 -9.44
N SER A 210 2.62 9.50 -10.28
CA SER A 210 1.41 8.87 -10.82
C SER A 210 0.64 8.04 -9.76
N PRO A 211 0.25 8.65 -8.62
CA PRO A 211 -0.13 7.91 -7.42
C PRO A 211 -1.50 7.25 -7.56
N MET A 212 -1.64 6.07 -6.93
CA MET A 212 -2.95 5.59 -6.52
C MET A 212 -3.38 6.33 -5.24
N THR A 213 -4.65 6.73 -5.17
CA THR A 213 -5.21 7.56 -4.09
C THR A 213 -6.53 7.03 -3.52
N SER A 214 -7.12 6.00 -4.13
CA SER A 214 -8.40 5.42 -3.72
C SER A 214 -8.58 3.99 -4.23
N TYR A 215 -8.83 3.05 -3.34
CA TYR A 215 -9.28 1.72 -3.74
C TYR A 215 -10.65 1.76 -4.43
N ASN A 216 -11.52 2.71 -4.09
CA ASN A 216 -12.83 2.82 -4.71
C ASN A 216 -12.71 3.14 -6.21
N LEU A 217 -11.79 4.04 -6.58
CA LEU A 217 -11.52 4.36 -7.98
C LEU A 217 -11.00 3.14 -8.76
N ILE A 218 -10.06 2.38 -8.18
CA ILE A 218 -9.59 1.11 -8.77
C ILE A 218 -10.75 0.13 -8.95
N MET A 219 -11.56 -0.06 -7.90
CA MET A 219 -12.72 -0.95 -7.97
C MET A 219 -13.74 -0.49 -9.01
N GLU A 220 -13.95 0.80 -9.20
CA GLU A 220 -14.86 1.34 -10.21
C GLU A 220 -14.32 1.14 -11.64
N GLN A 221 -13.00 1.26 -11.83
CA GLN A 221 -12.31 1.01 -13.10
C GLN A 221 -12.28 -0.49 -13.47
N ASP A 222 -12.00 -1.36 -12.50
CA ASP A 222 -11.82 -2.81 -12.69
C ASP A 222 -13.14 -3.59 -12.68
N ASN A 223 -14.18 -3.13 -11.97
CA ASN A 223 -15.47 -3.84 -11.89
C ASN A 223 -16.30 -3.72 -13.18
N LYS A 224 -15.91 -4.47 -14.20
CA LYS A 224 -16.72 -4.66 -15.42
C LYS A 224 -17.46 -6.01 -15.37
N GLY A 225 -18.70 -6.01 -15.85
CA GLY A 225 -19.48 -7.23 -16.06
C GLY A 225 -20.07 -7.85 -14.78
N ILE A 226 -20.09 -9.19 -14.74
CA ILE A 226 -20.88 -9.98 -13.77
C ILE A 226 -20.42 -9.82 -12.31
N LEU A 227 -19.14 -9.49 -12.09
CA LEU A 227 -18.58 -9.31 -10.75
C LEU A 227 -19.29 -8.18 -10.00
N LYS A 228 -19.62 -7.07 -10.68
CA LYS A 228 -20.33 -5.91 -10.12
C LYS A 228 -21.69 -6.28 -9.51
N ILE A 229 -22.40 -7.25 -10.12
CA ILE A 229 -23.70 -7.73 -9.64
C ILE A 229 -23.55 -8.49 -8.33
N PHE A 230 -22.47 -9.27 -8.18
CA PHE A 230 -22.26 -10.13 -7.03
C PHE A 230 -21.47 -9.47 -5.88
N MET A 231 -20.74 -8.38 -6.13
CA MET A 231 -19.97 -7.66 -5.11
C MET A 231 -20.72 -7.32 -3.81
N PRO A 232 -22.01 -6.91 -3.83
CA PRO A 232 -22.75 -6.65 -2.59
C PRO A 232 -22.84 -7.86 -1.65
N PHE A 233 -22.97 -9.07 -2.20
CA PHE A 233 -23.07 -10.31 -1.42
C PHE A 233 -21.74 -10.65 -0.72
N PHE A 234 -20.61 -10.32 -1.36
CA PHE A 234 -19.28 -10.59 -0.82
C PHE A 234 -18.76 -9.49 0.10
N ARG A 235 -19.38 -8.30 0.10
CA ARG A 235 -18.94 -7.15 0.89
C ARG A 235 -18.82 -7.43 2.38
N ASN A 236 -19.80 -8.14 2.95
CA ASN A 236 -19.75 -8.50 4.38
C ASN A 236 -18.60 -9.46 4.66
N ARG A 237 -18.34 -10.41 3.77
CA ARG A 237 -17.22 -11.33 3.90
C ARG A 237 -15.88 -10.60 3.75
N MET A 238 -15.75 -9.67 2.82
CA MET A 238 -14.55 -8.84 2.69
C MET A 238 -14.28 -8.04 3.96
N LYS A 239 -15.31 -7.47 4.58
CA LYS A 239 -15.18 -6.82 5.90
C LYS A 239 -14.70 -7.79 6.98
N THR A 240 -15.21 -9.02 7.00
CA THR A 240 -14.77 -10.04 7.94
C THR A 240 -13.31 -10.43 7.72
N VAL A 241 -12.90 -10.67 6.47
CA VAL A 241 -11.50 -10.99 6.11
C VAL A 241 -10.59 -9.82 6.47
N TRP A 242 -11.00 -8.59 6.17
CA TRP A 242 -10.29 -7.39 6.58
C TRP A 242 -10.06 -7.34 8.09
N LEU A 243 -11.11 -7.54 8.91
CA LEU A 243 -11.00 -7.53 10.36
C LEU A 243 -10.16 -8.68 10.92
N GLN A 244 -10.05 -9.79 10.20
CA GLN A 244 -9.17 -10.90 10.57
C GLN A 244 -7.70 -10.57 10.31
N LEU A 245 -7.41 -9.91 9.19
CA LEU A 245 -6.06 -9.47 8.85
C LEU A 245 -5.65 -8.24 9.69
N HIS A 246 -6.60 -7.38 10.01
CA HIS A 246 -6.38 -6.05 10.57
C HIS A 246 -7.26 -5.80 11.81
N PRO A 247 -7.11 -6.59 12.90
CA PRO A 247 -8.02 -6.53 14.05
C PRO A 247 -8.01 -5.20 14.81
N HIS A 248 -6.94 -4.42 14.67
CA HIS A 248 -6.76 -3.12 15.32
C HIS A 248 -7.16 -1.93 14.45
N TYR A 249 -7.57 -2.17 13.20
CA TYR A 249 -7.89 -1.11 12.25
C TYR A 249 -9.40 -0.95 12.06
N PRO A 250 -9.86 0.23 11.62
CA PRO A 250 -11.27 0.46 11.35
C PRO A 250 -11.87 -0.60 10.42
N ILE A 251 -13.17 -0.83 10.60
CA ILE A 251 -13.94 -1.65 9.66
C ILE A 251 -13.79 -1.04 8.27
N LEU A 252 -13.61 -1.90 7.27
CA LEU A 252 -13.56 -1.51 5.85
C LEU A 252 -14.82 -0.69 5.47
N THR A 253 -14.66 0.64 5.38
CA THR A 253 -15.67 1.59 4.91
C THR A 253 -15.25 2.18 3.58
N LYS A 254 -16.20 2.80 2.85
CA LYS A 254 -15.87 3.49 1.60
C LYS A 254 -14.87 4.61 1.85
N ALA A 255 -15.10 5.43 2.88
CA ALA A 255 -14.23 6.53 3.25
C ALA A 255 -12.81 6.08 3.63
N TYR A 256 -12.68 5.01 4.44
CA TYR A 256 -11.35 4.51 4.83
C TYR A 256 -10.49 4.07 3.64
N LEU A 257 -11.11 3.68 2.53
CA LEU A 257 -10.45 3.18 1.34
C LEU A 257 -9.92 4.28 0.39
N GLU A 258 -9.99 5.55 0.79
CA GLU A 258 -9.56 6.68 -0.03
C GLU A 258 -8.98 7.83 0.80
N VAL A 259 -8.09 8.62 0.19
CA VAL A 259 -7.59 9.85 0.84
C VAL A 259 -8.74 10.86 1.03
N PRO A 260 -8.75 11.65 2.12
CA PRO A 260 -7.69 11.75 3.12
C PRO A 260 -7.82 10.75 4.28
N THR A 261 -8.94 10.03 4.41
CA THR A 261 -9.16 9.11 5.55
C THR A 261 -8.19 7.94 5.55
N TRP A 262 -7.80 7.45 4.37
CA TRP A 262 -6.73 6.45 4.23
C TRP A 262 -5.43 6.93 4.89
N GLY A 263 -5.06 8.18 4.64
CA GLY A 263 -3.94 8.89 5.22
C GLY A 263 -3.52 10.09 4.37
N MET A 264 -3.04 11.14 5.03
CA MET A 264 -2.50 12.36 4.43
C MET A 264 -1.48 12.95 5.43
N PRO A 265 -0.23 13.23 5.02
CA PRO A 265 0.73 13.87 5.92
C PRO A 265 0.43 15.37 6.05
N GLU A 266 1.00 16.00 7.07
CA GLU A 266 0.98 17.46 7.22
C GLU A 266 2.08 18.13 6.38
N CYS A 267 3.14 17.40 6.02
CA CYS A 267 4.25 17.91 5.24
C CYS A 267 3.87 18.18 3.77
N PRO A 268 4.61 19.05 3.07
CA PRO A 268 4.37 19.35 1.66
C PRO A 268 4.46 18.11 0.76
N ILE A 269 3.61 18.07 -0.27
CA ILE A 269 3.52 16.97 -1.21
C ILE A 269 3.81 17.45 -2.64
N LEU A 270 4.70 16.77 -3.35
CA LEU A 270 4.86 16.92 -4.80
C LEU A 270 4.10 15.81 -5.52
N VAL A 271 3.11 16.17 -6.33
CA VAL A 271 2.42 15.23 -7.22
C VAL A 271 2.91 15.41 -8.65
N VAL A 272 3.64 14.44 -9.17
CA VAL A 272 4.05 14.39 -10.59
C VAL A 272 3.26 13.29 -11.28
N GLN A 273 2.46 13.65 -12.27
CA GLN A 273 1.53 12.75 -12.92
C GLN A 273 1.78 12.71 -14.43
N ALA A 274 1.81 11.50 -14.99
CA ALA A 274 1.75 11.31 -16.44
C ALA A 274 0.46 11.93 -16.99
N GLU A 275 0.57 12.84 -17.97
CA GLU A 275 -0.61 13.51 -18.52
C GLU A 275 -1.58 12.51 -19.15
N ASP A 276 -1.03 11.58 -19.94
CA ASP A 276 -1.72 10.45 -20.55
C ASP A 276 -1.42 9.14 -19.78
N ASP A 277 -1.85 9.09 -18.52
CA ASP A 277 -1.71 7.90 -17.68
C ASP A 277 -2.63 6.76 -18.16
N SER A 278 -2.04 5.80 -18.86
CA SER A 278 -2.75 4.63 -19.41
C SER A 278 -3.19 3.58 -18.39
N ARG A 279 -2.83 3.74 -17.10
CA ARG A 279 -3.20 2.79 -16.04
C ARG A 279 -4.23 3.36 -15.08
N LEU A 280 -3.91 4.47 -14.45
CA LEU A 280 -4.76 5.09 -13.43
C LEU A 280 -5.64 6.20 -14.00
N GLY A 281 -5.30 6.72 -15.18
CA GLY A 281 -5.93 7.91 -15.74
C GLY A 281 -5.70 9.14 -14.87
N ARG A 282 -6.53 10.17 -15.03
CA ARG A 282 -6.44 11.42 -14.27
C ARG A 282 -7.29 11.45 -13.00
N GLU A 283 -8.12 10.43 -12.78
CA GLU A 283 -9.08 10.41 -11.67
C GLU A 283 -8.37 10.49 -10.31
N HIS A 284 -7.26 9.75 -10.15
CA HIS A 284 -6.49 9.76 -8.92
C HIS A 284 -5.79 11.10 -8.63
N PHE A 285 -5.25 11.73 -9.66
CA PHE A 285 -4.66 13.06 -9.60
C PHE A 285 -5.70 14.13 -9.24
N ASN A 286 -6.84 14.11 -9.92
CA ASN A 286 -7.95 15.01 -9.66
C ASN A 286 -8.53 14.82 -8.25
N HIS A 287 -8.53 13.58 -7.75
CA HIS A 287 -9.00 13.25 -6.42
C HIS A 287 -8.13 13.84 -5.31
N ILE A 288 -6.79 13.75 -5.43
CA ILE A 288 -5.88 14.22 -4.38
C ILE A 288 -5.61 15.72 -4.43
N LYS A 289 -5.60 16.33 -5.62
CA LYS A 289 -5.26 17.75 -5.83
C LYS A 289 -5.96 18.74 -4.87
N PRO A 290 -7.29 18.67 -4.61
CA PRO A 290 -7.95 19.61 -3.72
C PRO A 290 -7.69 19.36 -2.23
N LEU A 291 -7.02 18.26 -1.87
CA LEU A 291 -6.77 17.81 -0.51
C LEU A 291 -5.33 18.09 -0.05
N LEU A 292 -4.49 18.62 -0.93
CA LEU A 292 -3.06 18.73 -0.68
C LEU A 292 -2.75 19.76 0.43
N PRO A 293 -1.79 19.46 1.32
CA PRO A 293 -1.30 20.40 2.32
C PRO A 293 -0.72 21.68 1.70
N ILE A 294 -0.62 22.73 2.50
CA ILE A 294 0.03 23.99 2.10
C ILE A 294 1.48 23.71 1.71
N GLY A 295 1.97 24.39 0.66
CA GLY A 295 3.32 24.19 0.13
C GLY A 295 3.44 23.02 -0.87
N SER A 296 2.36 22.27 -1.08
CA SER A 296 2.31 21.20 -2.07
C SER A 296 2.23 21.71 -3.51
N GLU A 297 2.71 20.90 -4.44
CA GLU A 297 2.76 21.21 -5.87
C GLU A 297 2.21 20.06 -6.71
N THR A 298 1.63 20.40 -7.87
CA THR A 298 1.12 19.39 -8.81
C THR A 298 1.60 19.70 -10.22
N HIS A 299 2.13 18.69 -10.90
CA HIS A 299 2.67 18.80 -12.25
C HIS A 299 2.16 17.66 -13.13
N LEU A 300 1.60 18.01 -14.29
CA LEU A 300 1.25 17.07 -15.34
C LEU A 300 2.37 17.09 -16.38
N LEU A 301 2.92 15.92 -16.71
CA LEU A 301 4.04 15.80 -17.63
C LEU A 301 3.65 14.98 -18.85
N GLU A 302 3.70 15.62 -20.03
CA GLU A 302 3.33 14.97 -21.31
C GLU A 302 4.26 13.79 -21.64
N LYS A 303 5.56 13.91 -21.33
CA LYS A 303 6.59 12.91 -21.63
C LYS A 303 6.70 11.81 -20.58
N LEU A 304 6.02 11.95 -19.44
CA LEU A 304 6.05 10.92 -18.40
C LEU A 304 5.02 9.85 -18.74
N THR A 305 5.45 8.59 -18.75
CA THR A 305 4.55 7.43 -18.84
C THR A 305 4.28 6.88 -17.45
N HIS A 306 3.12 6.27 -17.21
CA HIS A 306 2.80 5.65 -15.91
C HIS A 306 3.90 4.69 -15.42
N ALA A 307 4.41 3.82 -16.30
CA ALA A 307 5.48 2.89 -15.96
C ALA A 307 6.48 2.80 -17.11
N GLY A 308 7.72 2.41 -16.80
CA GLY A 308 8.78 2.22 -17.80
C GLY A 308 9.63 3.48 -18.06
N ALA A 309 9.20 4.66 -17.58
CA ALA A 309 10.04 5.86 -17.55
C ALA A 309 11.05 5.76 -16.40
N GLN A 310 12.12 4.99 -16.60
CA GLN A 310 13.20 4.87 -15.62
C GLN A 310 13.90 6.22 -15.37
N ILE A 311 14.18 6.95 -16.46
CA ILE A 311 14.80 8.26 -16.47
C ILE A 311 13.84 9.24 -17.14
N CYS A 312 13.61 10.40 -16.54
CA CYS A 312 12.73 11.43 -17.08
C CYS A 312 13.17 12.78 -16.55
N HIS A 313 13.97 13.50 -17.33
CA HIS A 313 14.66 14.71 -16.88
C HIS A 313 13.74 15.77 -16.26
N SER A 314 12.58 16.03 -16.87
CA SER A 314 11.60 16.98 -16.33
C SER A 314 11.01 16.56 -14.98
N ARG A 315 10.82 15.25 -14.78
CA ARG A 315 10.38 14.71 -13.48
C ARG A 315 11.52 14.78 -12.48
N ASP A 316 12.72 14.38 -12.89
CA ASP A 316 13.93 14.35 -12.07
C ASP A 316 14.23 15.73 -11.50
N GLU A 317 14.23 16.77 -12.35
CA GLU A 317 14.43 18.17 -11.96
C GLU A 317 13.38 18.65 -10.95
N LEU A 318 12.10 18.35 -11.18
CA LEU A 318 11.03 18.71 -10.25
C LEU A 318 11.21 18.05 -8.87
N VAL A 319 11.57 16.77 -8.86
CA VAL A 319 11.78 16.00 -7.62
C VAL A 319 12.94 16.56 -6.83
N ILE A 320 14.10 16.77 -7.46
CA ILE A 320 15.30 17.27 -6.78
C ILE A 320 15.08 18.70 -6.26
N ASN A 321 14.53 19.59 -7.08
CA ASN A 321 14.22 20.96 -6.65
C ASN A 321 13.19 21.00 -5.50
N PHE A 322 12.26 20.06 -5.46
CA PHE A 322 11.29 19.96 -4.38
C PHE A 322 11.91 19.42 -3.09
N LEU A 323 12.73 18.36 -3.18
CA LEU A 323 13.47 17.82 -2.04
C LEU A 323 14.36 18.90 -1.41
N GLN A 324 15.20 19.56 -2.21
CA GLN A 324 16.16 20.58 -1.74
C GLN A 324 15.48 21.72 -0.98
N ARG A 325 14.26 22.11 -1.38
CA ARG A 325 13.50 23.18 -0.71
C ARG A 325 12.88 22.75 0.62
N ASN A 326 12.57 21.46 0.79
CA ASN A 326 11.83 20.95 1.95
C ASN A 326 12.70 20.20 2.96
N THR A 327 13.94 19.84 2.60
CA THR A 327 14.88 19.15 3.50
C THR A 327 16.02 20.04 4.00
N ASP A 328 16.01 21.34 3.69
CA ASP A 328 16.94 22.31 4.25
C ASP A 328 16.59 22.60 5.72
N ASP A 329 17.53 22.29 6.63
CA ASP A 329 17.38 22.41 8.10
C ASP A 329 16.91 23.81 8.57
N SER A 330 17.09 24.85 7.75
CA SER A 330 16.60 26.19 8.06
C SER A 330 15.07 26.31 8.09
N GLN A 331 14.34 25.37 7.47
CA GLN A 331 12.87 25.38 7.34
C GLN A 331 12.16 24.31 8.18
N LEU A 332 12.88 23.34 8.75
CA LEU A 332 12.32 22.20 9.50
C LEU A 332 12.05 22.50 11.00
N LYS A 333 11.92 23.79 11.38
CA LYS A 333 11.78 24.23 12.79
C LYS A 333 10.34 24.39 13.26
#